data_AF-A0AAV5QLX2-F1
#
_entry.id   AF-A0AAV5QLX2-F1
#
_cell.length_a   1.000
_cell.length_b   1.000
_cell.length_c   1.000
_cell.angle_alpha   90.00
_cell.angle_beta   90.00
_cell.angle_gamma   90.00
#
_symmetry.space_group_name_H-M   'P 1'
#
loop_
_entity.id
_entity.type
_entity.pdbx_description
1 polymer ?
#
loop_
_entity_poly.entity_id
_entity_poly.type
_entity_poly.pdbx_seq_one_letter_code
_entity_poly.pdbx_strand_id
1 'polypeptide(L)'
;MPKKVMFDTPKEFLVNDEKLTEEQLDKQVNPYLVSSKLANPLAKIAPSPKELAQDIGQTPKLVRVGRPLRHVKHKPTKEITFVNNQIFPKGANYSKIKFPLKPNTMIIHVKYFAINPIDIKIWNYYTADLTGANKGFGREFSGEVYQVADNMDGSLSYNPNAKDFKPGDHVCGLYYHLFAKGCSASHILVDLTKDPIALIDQVTYNIFNDQKLAGWCYNFLTAFQVLNSITAGGLNSESTILINGASTSTGLMTMQILKNYFHVSNIVGICSGTAAPLAQKCGASVIVDYKKEADVIKSLAELLSNGKKTILDRFGNEIEVLYPDKKFDLVIDFLGGEKILKANKQLMNEKTSTYLTIVGPKKADYKSKNFVWKNDSLSVLGNYVPWGGPGVYYKYVAFNNGDVKGMNKLLRTGVEMIKQGQMVVEINSVFDFNHINKAMDKVKTQHALGKVLIECEDF
;
A
#
# COMPACT_ATOMS: atom_id res chain seq x y z
N MET A 1 -1.50 32.70 -15.12
CA MET A 1 -2.14 31.91 -14.04
C MET A 1 -3.31 31.14 -14.65
N PRO A 2 -3.27 29.81 -14.74
CA PRO A 2 -4.44 29.07 -15.22
C PRO A 2 -5.34 28.69 -14.04
N LYS A 3 -6.64 28.92 -14.23
CA LYS A 3 -7.73 28.68 -13.29
C LYS A 3 -7.89 27.18 -13.00
N LYS A 4 -8.01 26.85 -11.72
CA LYS A 4 -8.34 25.52 -11.20
C LYS A 4 -9.81 25.23 -11.54
N VAL A 5 -10.06 24.29 -12.45
CA VAL A 5 -11.42 23.79 -12.73
C VAL A 5 -11.75 22.79 -11.63
N MET A 6 -12.73 23.12 -10.79
CA MET A 6 -13.31 22.19 -9.81
C MET A 6 -14.33 21.30 -10.53
N PHE A 7 -14.28 20.00 -10.26
CA PHE A 7 -15.31 19.05 -10.69
C PHE A 7 -16.37 18.95 -9.60
N ASP A 8 -17.63 19.24 -9.95
CA ASP A 8 -18.79 19.09 -9.08
C ASP A 8 -19.18 17.61 -8.91
N THR A 9 -19.46 17.22 -7.67
CA THR A 9 -20.05 15.93 -7.29
C THR A 9 -21.59 16.00 -7.26
N PRO A 10 -22.34 14.97 -7.70
CA PRO A 10 -23.80 14.97 -7.64
C PRO A 10 -24.35 14.82 -6.21
N LYS A 11 -25.51 15.45 -6.00
CA LYS A 11 -26.28 15.63 -4.75
C LYS A 11 -26.70 14.33 -4.05
N GLU A 12 -26.58 14.33 -2.73
CA GLU A 12 -27.13 13.34 -1.80
C GLU A 12 -28.65 13.49 -1.63
N PHE A 13 -29.34 12.35 -1.53
CA PHE A 13 -30.74 12.26 -1.10
C PHE A 13 -30.81 12.29 0.43
N LEU A 14 -31.51 13.29 0.97
CA LEU A 14 -31.87 13.40 2.38
C LEU A 14 -33.16 12.59 2.65
N VAL A 15 -33.14 11.76 3.68
CA VAL A 15 -34.35 11.31 4.37
C VAL A 15 -34.25 11.79 5.81
N ASN A 16 -35.22 12.63 6.17
CA ASN A 16 -35.46 13.15 7.51
C ASN A 16 -35.91 12.03 8.45
N ASP A 17 -35.49 12.08 9.71
CA ASP A 17 -36.37 11.67 10.80
C ASP A 17 -36.14 12.57 12.02
N GLU A 18 -37.25 13.09 12.51
CA GLU A 18 -37.37 14.10 13.56
C GLU A 18 -37.24 13.49 14.97
N LYS A 19 -36.83 14.35 15.90
CA LYS A 19 -36.73 14.16 17.35
C LYS A 19 -38.08 13.79 17.99
N LEU A 20 -38.03 13.21 19.19
CA LEU A 20 -38.82 13.64 20.35
C LEU A 20 -38.20 13.16 21.68
N THR A 21 -38.52 13.87 22.75
CA THR A 21 -37.70 14.20 23.93
C THR A 21 -38.08 13.50 25.23
N GLU A 22 -37.22 13.71 26.24
CA GLU A 22 -37.34 13.45 27.67
C GLU A 22 -38.73 13.72 28.28
N GLU A 23 -39.21 12.79 29.11
CA GLU A 23 -40.19 13.10 30.14
C GLU A 23 -40.06 12.11 31.33
N GLN A 24 -40.23 12.66 32.54
CA GLN A 24 -40.59 11.99 33.81
C GLN A 24 -39.45 11.66 34.81
N LEU A 25 -38.92 12.75 35.39
CA LEU A 25 -38.70 12.88 36.84
C LEU A 25 -40.04 12.73 37.60
N ASP A 26 -40.06 12.06 38.76
CA ASP A 26 -40.39 12.68 40.06
C ASP A 26 -40.38 11.68 41.25
N LYS A 27 -40.09 12.25 42.44
CA LYS A 27 -40.49 11.87 43.82
C LYS A 27 -39.41 11.52 44.86
N GLN A 28 -39.13 12.59 45.61
CA GLN A 28 -38.58 12.81 46.97
C GLN A 28 -38.99 11.81 48.08
N VAL A 29 -38.19 11.74 49.16
CA VAL A 29 -38.44 12.26 50.55
C VAL A 29 -37.22 11.85 51.41
N ASN A 30 -36.31 12.77 51.77
CA ASN A 30 -36.21 13.74 52.89
C ASN A 30 -35.52 13.19 54.17
N PRO A 31 -34.61 13.96 54.80
CA PRO A 31 -33.60 13.51 55.76
C PRO A 31 -33.89 13.92 57.22
N TYR A 32 -32.89 13.67 58.08
CA TYR A 32 -32.68 14.09 59.47
C TYR A 32 -33.08 13.10 60.57
N LEU A 33 -32.05 12.51 61.18
CA LEU A 33 -31.95 12.36 62.63
C LEU A 33 -30.49 12.56 63.05
N VAL A 34 -30.24 13.65 63.76
CA VAL A 34 -28.99 13.99 64.44
C VAL A 34 -29.22 13.84 65.94
N SER A 35 -28.27 13.23 66.64
CA SER A 35 -27.70 13.63 67.96
C SER A 35 -27.10 12.38 68.63
N SER A 36 -26.11 12.42 69.52
CA SER A 36 -25.04 13.36 69.81
C SER A 36 -24.08 12.67 70.82
N LYS A 37 -22.83 13.12 70.83
CA LYS A 37 -21.94 13.27 72.01
C LYS A 37 -21.11 12.10 72.59
N LEU A 38 -19.79 12.36 72.51
CA LEU A 38 -18.76 12.40 73.57
C LEU A 38 -17.78 11.22 73.72
N ALA A 39 -16.52 11.62 73.88
CA ALA A 39 -15.29 10.86 73.81
C ALA A 39 -14.73 10.48 75.21
N ASN A 40 -14.00 9.37 75.30
CA ASN A 40 -12.59 9.35 75.75
C ASN A 40 -11.92 7.97 75.50
N PRO A 41 -10.58 7.91 75.32
CA PRO A 41 -9.88 6.78 74.73
C PRO A 41 -9.37 5.79 75.77
N LEU A 42 -9.60 4.49 75.53
CA LEU A 42 -8.89 3.41 76.19
C LEU A 42 -8.33 2.49 75.11
N ALA A 43 -7.00 2.41 75.06
CA ALA A 43 -6.26 1.48 74.24
C ALA A 43 -6.69 0.04 74.57
N LYS A 44 -7.33 -0.64 73.61
CA LYS A 44 -7.63 -2.08 73.69
C LYS A 44 -6.52 -2.84 72.98
N ILE A 45 -5.73 -3.55 73.78
CA ILE A 45 -4.77 -4.56 73.35
C ILE A 45 -5.54 -5.62 72.53
N ALA A 46 -5.08 -5.91 71.32
CA ALA A 46 -5.66 -6.95 70.48
C ALA A 46 -5.46 -8.32 71.16
N PRO A 47 -6.49 -9.17 71.27
CA PRO A 47 -6.31 -10.53 71.76
C PRO A 47 -5.45 -11.32 70.77
N SER A 48 -4.61 -12.21 71.29
CA SER A 48 -3.81 -13.15 70.51
C SER A 48 -4.69 -13.92 69.52
N PRO A 49 -4.20 -14.24 68.30
CA PRO A 49 -4.99 -14.96 67.31
C PRO A 49 -5.47 -16.29 67.89
N LYS A 50 -6.77 -16.58 67.78
CA LYS A 50 -7.29 -17.93 68.04
C LYS A 50 -6.77 -18.85 66.93
N GLU A 51 -6.30 -20.05 67.30
CA GLU A 51 -6.07 -21.11 66.33
C GLU A 51 -7.35 -21.37 65.53
N LEU A 52 -7.22 -21.39 64.20
CA LEU A 52 -8.30 -21.74 63.30
C LEU A 52 -8.56 -23.24 63.43
N ALA A 53 -9.80 -23.61 63.77
CA ALA A 53 -10.24 -25.00 63.68
C ALA A 53 -10.06 -25.48 62.23
N GLN A 54 -9.23 -26.51 62.03
CA GLN A 54 -9.14 -27.19 60.74
C GLN A 54 -10.38 -28.06 60.59
N ASP A 55 -11.27 -27.66 59.69
CA ASP A 55 -12.42 -28.47 59.28
C ASP A 55 -11.91 -29.63 58.41
N ILE A 56 -11.66 -30.77 59.05
CA ILE A 56 -11.27 -32.03 58.37
C ILE A 56 -12.53 -32.59 57.71
N GLY A 57 -12.93 -32.02 56.57
CA GLY A 57 -14.15 -32.46 55.89
C GLY A 57 -14.42 -31.94 54.48
N GLN A 58 -13.75 -30.88 54.03
CA GLN A 58 -13.90 -30.40 52.65
C GLN A 58 -12.55 -29.98 52.06
N THR A 59 -12.11 -30.69 51.03
CA THR A 59 -10.96 -30.27 50.22
C THR A 59 -11.26 -28.87 49.68
N PRO A 60 -10.43 -27.85 49.95
CA PRO A 60 -10.69 -26.51 49.45
C PRO A 60 -10.70 -26.55 47.93
N LYS A 61 -11.87 -26.36 47.31
CA LYS A 61 -11.95 -26.13 45.87
C LYS A 61 -11.23 -24.83 45.59
N LEU A 62 -10.05 -24.91 45.00
CA LEU A 62 -9.33 -23.77 44.45
C LEU A 62 -10.21 -23.14 43.36
N VAL A 63 -10.96 -22.10 43.73
CA VAL A 63 -11.63 -21.26 42.75
C VAL A 63 -10.58 -20.32 42.17
N ARG A 64 -10.39 -20.38 40.86
CA ARG A 64 -9.49 -19.48 40.14
C ARG A 64 -10.07 -18.07 40.22
N VAL A 65 -9.68 -17.31 41.24
CA VAL A 65 -9.91 -15.87 41.27
C VAL A 65 -9.07 -15.26 40.15
N GLY A 66 -9.74 -14.70 39.14
CA GLY A 66 -9.08 -13.91 38.12
C GLY A 66 -8.33 -12.79 38.81
N ARG A 67 -6.99 -12.86 38.84
CA ARG A 67 -6.19 -11.68 39.19
C ARG A 67 -6.65 -10.56 38.24
N PRO A 68 -6.83 -9.31 38.70
CA PRO A 68 -6.99 -8.19 37.80
C PRO A 68 -5.90 -8.29 36.73
N LEU A 69 -6.27 -8.27 35.46
CA LEU A 69 -5.30 -8.30 34.37
C LEU A 69 -4.25 -7.24 34.68
N ARG A 70 -3.00 -7.65 34.90
CA ARG A 70 -1.89 -6.69 35.04
C ARG A 70 -2.01 -5.78 33.82
N HIS A 71 -2.10 -4.46 34.02
CA HIS A 71 -2.13 -3.52 32.90
C HIS A 71 -0.95 -3.85 31.97
N VAL A 72 -1.26 -4.42 30.81
CA VAL A 72 -0.26 -4.80 29.83
C VAL A 72 0.38 -3.49 29.38
N LYS A 73 1.64 -3.27 29.76
CA LYS A 73 2.34 -1.99 29.50
C LYS A 73 2.77 -1.84 28.05
N HIS A 74 2.86 -2.96 27.33
CA HIS A 74 3.29 -2.99 25.94
C HIS A 74 2.80 -4.24 25.21
N LYS A 75 2.59 -4.11 23.90
CA LYS A 75 2.46 -5.24 22.98
C LYS A 75 3.86 -5.67 22.50
N PRO A 76 4.35 -6.88 22.83
CA PRO A 76 5.57 -7.39 22.22
C PRO A 76 5.38 -7.67 20.74
N THR A 77 6.43 -7.48 19.97
CA THR A 77 6.45 -7.60 18.51
C THR A 77 7.71 -8.35 18.09
N LYS A 78 7.54 -9.45 17.34
CA LYS A 78 8.60 -10.11 16.58
C LYS A 78 8.84 -9.35 15.28
N GLU A 79 10.08 -9.03 14.92
CA GLU A 79 10.42 -8.25 13.72
C GLU A 79 11.74 -8.69 13.08
N ILE A 80 11.87 -8.55 11.76
CA ILE A 80 13.16 -8.71 11.06
C ILE A 80 13.65 -7.32 10.66
N THR A 81 14.82 -6.95 11.17
CA THR A 81 15.40 -5.62 10.95
C THR A 81 16.89 -5.70 10.66
N PHE A 82 17.41 -4.63 10.07
CA PHE A 82 18.82 -4.47 9.75
C PHE A 82 19.33 -3.09 10.12
N VAL A 83 20.65 -2.97 10.30
CA VAL A 83 21.32 -1.68 10.52
C VAL A 83 22.08 -1.22 9.27
N ASN A 84 22.63 -2.17 8.51
CA ASN A 84 23.34 -2.00 7.24
C ASN A 84 23.19 -3.24 6.35
N ASN A 85 23.75 -3.19 5.15
CA ASN A 85 23.61 -4.21 4.11
C ASN A 85 24.72 -5.25 4.06
N GLN A 86 25.65 -5.23 5.02
CA GLN A 86 26.83 -6.10 5.02
C GLN A 86 26.47 -7.53 5.42
N ILE A 87 25.54 -7.67 6.38
CA ILE A 87 25.12 -8.97 6.91
C ILE A 87 23.61 -9.02 6.91
N PHE A 88 23.06 -10.03 6.24
CA PHE A 88 21.63 -10.29 6.29
C PHE A 88 21.20 -10.74 7.70
N PRO A 89 20.06 -10.26 8.25
CA PRO A 89 19.61 -10.66 9.58
C PRO A 89 19.48 -12.19 9.72
N LYS A 90 20.07 -12.77 10.78
CA LYS A 90 20.09 -14.23 11.02
C LYS A 90 18.91 -14.74 11.86
N GLY A 91 17.90 -13.91 12.09
CA GLY A 91 16.73 -14.25 12.88
C GLY A 91 15.90 -13.01 13.21
N ALA A 92 14.84 -13.22 13.97
CA ALA A 92 13.98 -12.15 14.44
C ALA A 92 14.59 -11.39 15.63
N ASN A 93 14.42 -10.08 15.60
CA ASN A 93 14.54 -9.18 16.74
C ASN A 93 13.18 -9.02 17.41
N TYR A 94 13.20 -8.44 18.61
CA TYR A 94 11.99 -8.20 19.38
C TYR A 94 11.89 -6.74 19.79
N SER A 95 10.72 -6.17 19.60
CA SER A 95 10.41 -4.81 20.01
C SER A 95 9.09 -4.76 20.80
N LYS A 96 8.73 -3.56 21.25
CA LYS A 96 7.59 -3.33 22.13
C LYS A 96 6.84 -2.09 21.66
N ILE A 97 5.55 -2.22 21.40
CA ILE A 97 4.65 -1.07 21.20
C ILE A 97 4.08 -0.69 22.57
N LYS A 98 4.31 0.54 23.00
CA LYS A 98 3.94 1.03 24.35
C LYS A 98 2.45 1.38 24.43
N PHE A 99 1.83 1.11 25.59
CA PHE A 99 0.50 1.60 25.95
C PHE A 99 0.55 2.77 26.96
N PRO A 100 -0.48 3.63 27.03
CA PRO A 100 -1.61 3.72 26.09
C PRO A 100 -1.15 4.18 24.70
N LEU A 101 -1.94 3.89 23.67
CA LEU A 101 -1.63 4.31 22.30
C LEU A 101 -1.77 5.83 22.17
N LYS A 102 -0.98 6.41 21.25
CA LYS A 102 -1.10 7.84 20.94
C LYS A 102 -2.39 8.07 20.13
N PRO A 103 -3.00 9.26 20.19
CA PRO A 103 -4.17 9.59 19.37
C PRO A 103 -3.94 9.28 17.89
N ASN A 104 -4.98 8.85 17.19
CA ASN A 104 -4.98 8.52 15.75
C ASN A 104 -4.03 7.38 15.34
N THR A 105 -3.57 6.57 16.31
CA THR A 105 -2.75 5.39 16.03
C THR A 105 -3.50 4.10 16.29
N MET A 106 -3.13 3.05 15.58
CA MET A 106 -3.63 1.70 15.83
C MET A 106 -2.53 0.66 15.66
N ILE A 107 -2.67 -0.45 16.36
CA ILE A 107 -1.84 -1.64 16.18
C ILE A 107 -2.53 -2.52 15.15
N ILE A 108 -1.78 -2.91 14.13
CA ILE A 108 -2.18 -3.95 13.18
C ILE A 108 -1.42 -5.23 13.48
N HIS A 109 -2.13 -6.36 13.54
CA HIS A 109 -1.57 -7.70 13.41
C HIS A 109 -1.33 -7.98 11.93
N VAL A 110 -0.06 -8.01 11.51
CA VAL A 110 0.30 -8.21 10.10
C VAL A 110 0.19 -9.69 9.76
N LYS A 111 -0.51 -10.02 8.67
CA LYS A 111 -0.60 -11.40 8.14
C LYS A 111 0.39 -11.61 7.00
N TYR A 112 0.41 -10.69 6.04
CA TYR A 112 1.35 -10.71 4.91
C TYR A 112 1.89 -9.31 4.62
N PHE A 113 3.12 -9.25 4.10
CA PHE A 113 3.68 -8.03 3.53
C PHE A 113 4.43 -8.32 2.23
N ALA A 114 4.50 -7.33 1.34
CA ALA A 114 5.18 -7.49 0.06
C ALA A 114 6.59 -6.90 0.06
N ILE A 115 7.50 -7.56 -0.66
CA ILE A 115 8.82 -7.02 -1.00
C ILE A 115 8.75 -6.38 -2.38
N ASN A 116 9.20 -5.13 -2.46
CA ASN A 116 9.24 -4.33 -3.67
C ASN A 116 10.69 -3.92 -4.00
N PRO A 117 10.96 -3.44 -5.22
CA PRO A 117 12.28 -2.91 -5.56
C PRO A 117 12.76 -1.77 -4.64
N ILE A 118 11.83 -1.01 -4.04
CA ILE A 118 12.18 0.03 -3.07
C ILE A 118 12.85 -0.55 -1.81
N ASP A 119 12.46 -1.75 -1.37
CA ASP A 119 13.09 -2.42 -0.22
C ASP A 119 14.54 -2.77 -0.53
N ILE A 120 14.84 -3.19 -1.77
CA ILE A 120 16.21 -3.43 -2.22
C ILE A 120 17.01 -2.12 -2.27
N LYS A 121 16.41 -1.03 -2.75
CA LYS A 121 17.07 0.29 -2.78
C LYS A 121 17.39 0.79 -1.38
N ILE A 122 16.46 0.65 -0.43
CA ILE A 122 16.66 1.03 0.98
C ILE A 122 17.76 0.15 1.58
N TRP A 123 17.71 -1.16 1.39
CA TRP A 123 18.75 -2.09 1.82
C TRP A 123 20.12 -1.67 1.27
N ASN A 124 20.26 -1.51 -0.04
CA ASN A 124 21.53 -1.16 -0.69
C ASN A 124 22.03 0.26 -0.40
N TYR A 125 21.20 1.13 0.18
CA TYR A 125 21.63 2.45 0.62
C TYR A 125 22.42 2.42 1.92
N TYR A 126 22.05 1.55 2.85
CA TYR A 126 22.73 1.45 4.14
C TYR A 126 23.99 0.59 4.03
N THR A 127 25.02 1.11 3.36
CA THR A 127 26.31 0.41 3.18
C THR A 127 27.14 0.33 4.45
N ALA A 128 26.87 1.21 5.41
CA ALA A 128 27.43 1.22 6.76
C ALA A 128 26.31 1.48 7.77
N ASP A 129 26.59 1.26 9.05
CA ASP A 129 25.67 1.70 10.09
C ASP A 129 25.73 3.23 10.22
N LEU A 130 24.79 3.91 9.56
CA LEU A 130 24.74 5.36 9.51
C LEU A 130 24.10 5.99 10.76
N THR A 131 23.31 5.22 11.52
CA THR A 131 22.42 5.80 12.56
C THR A 131 22.28 4.98 13.84
N GLY A 132 22.78 3.74 13.90
CA GLY A 132 22.54 2.80 15.00
C GLY A 132 21.09 2.28 15.09
N ALA A 133 20.16 2.87 14.36
CA ALA A 133 18.75 2.48 14.40
C ALA A 133 18.48 1.21 13.59
N ASN A 134 17.48 0.42 14.00
CA ASN A 134 16.99 -0.72 13.23
C ASN A 134 16.00 -0.27 12.14
N LYS A 135 16.19 -0.78 10.92
CA LYS A 135 15.36 -0.52 9.74
C LYS A 135 14.62 -1.81 9.38
N GLY A 136 13.37 -1.70 8.92
CA GLY A 136 12.57 -2.86 8.53
C GLY A 136 12.33 -2.94 7.02
N PHE A 137 11.90 -4.11 6.57
CA PHE A 137 11.53 -4.41 5.20
C PHE A 137 10.01 -4.37 5.02
N GLY A 138 9.54 -4.28 3.79
CA GLY A 138 8.13 -4.22 3.45
C GLY A 138 7.57 -2.82 3.66
N ARG A 139 6.79 -2.34 2.68
CA ARG A 139 6.16 -1.00 2.70
C ARG A 139 4.65 -1.04 2.43
N GLU A 140 4.12 -2.24 2.27
CA GLU A 140 2.69 -2.52 2.16
C GLU A 140 2.39 -3.85 2.85
N PHE A 141 1.17 -4.00 3.34
CA PHE A 141 0.77 -5.15 4.14
C PHE A 141 -0.72 -5.44 4.00
N SER A 142 -1.13 -6.63 4.45
CA SER A 142 -2.48 -6.97 4.88
C SER A 142 -2.46 -7.49 6.31
N GLY A 143 -3.58 -7.34 7.00
CA GLY A 143 -3.73 -7.86 8.33
C GLY A 143 -5.04 -7.48 9.00
N GLU A 144 -5.03 -7.55 10.32
CA GLU A 144 -6.20 -7.29 11.15
C GLU A 144 -5.90 -6.17 12.15
N VAL A 145 -6.86 -5.30 12.41
CA VAL A 145 -6.76 -4.34 13.51
C VAL A 145 -6.69 -5.12 14.81
N TYR A 146 -5.61 -4.94 15.57
CA TYR A 146 -5.43 -5.54 16.88
C TYR A 146 -6.02 -4.64 17.98
N GLN A 147 -5.70 -3.35 17.92
CA GLN A 147 -6.15 -2.36 18.91
C GLN A 147 -6.11 -0.95 18.32
N VAL A 148 -7.12 -0.14 18.64
CA VAL A 148 -7.17 1.29 18.29
C VAL A 148 -6.88 2.16 19.51
N ALA A 149 -6.37 3.37 19.30
CA ALA A 149 -6.22 4.34 20.37
C ALA A 149 -7.58 4.80 20.91
N ASP A 150 -7.61 5.22 22.18
CA ASP A 150 -8.84 5.71 22.81
C ASP A 150 -9.35 7.01 22.17
N ASN A 151 -8.44 7.80 21.57
CA ASN A 151 -8.73 9.07 20.93
C ASN A 151 -8.46 8.99 19.43
N MET A 152 -9.52 8.84 18.64
CA MET A 152 -9.47 8.78 17.18
C MET A 152 -10.25 9.96 16.57
N ASP A 153 -9.65 10.63 15.60
CA ASP A 153 -10.36 11.57 14.72
C ASP A 153 -11.03 10.79 13.59
N GLY A 154 -12.36 10.67 13.64
CA GLY A 154 -13.15 9.97 12.64
C GLY A 154 -12.98 10.50 11.20
N SER A 155 -12.55 11.75 11.02
CA SER A 155 -12.26 12.32 9.69
C SER A 155 -11.03 11.72 9.02
N LEU A 156 -10.18 11.03 9.78
CA LEU A 156 -9.03 10.27 9.28
C LEU A 156 -9.41 8.85 8.83
N SER A 157 -10.66 8.43 9.06
CA SER A 157 -11.15 7.12 8.65
C SER A 157 -11.08 6.93 7.13
N TYR A 158 -10.82 5.68 6.74
CA TYR A 158 -10.91 5.22 5.36
C TYR A 158 -12.29 5.43 4.76
N ASN A 159 -13.37 5.44 5.55
CA ASN A 159 -14.70 5.72 5.03
C ASN A 159 -15.32 6.84 5.86
N PRO A 160 -15.59 8.02 5.28
CA PRO A 160 -16.20 9.14 6.01
C PRO A 160 -17.60 8.80 6.55
N ASN A 161 -18.23 7.74 6.03
CA ASN A 161 -19.58 7.31 6.36
C ASN A 161 -19.62 5.98 7.15
N ALA A 162 -18.48 5.32 7.43
CA ALA A 162 -18.44 4.11 8.25
C ALA A 162 -17.82 4.35 9.62
N LYS A 163 -18.28 3.53 10.58
CA LYS A 163 -17.79 3.47 11.96
C LYS A 163 -16.26 3.35 12.00
N ASP A 164 -15.65 3.93 13.03
CA ASP A 164 -14.22 3.86 13.31
C ASP A 164 -13.66 2.43 13.19
N PHE A 165 -12.39 2.31 12.85
CA PHE A 165 -11.66 1.04 12.92
C PHE A 165 -11.88 0.37 14.28
N LYS A 166 -12.07 -0.96 14.30
CA LYS A 166 -12.20 -1.73 15.53
C LYS A 166 -11.35 -3.00 15.49
N PRO A 167 -10.96 -3.56 16.65
CA PRO A 167 -10.29 -4.86 16.70
C PRO A 167 -11.03 -5.93 15.89
N GLY A 168 -10.27 -6.70 15.10
CA GLY A 168 -10.77 -7.74 14.20
C GLY A 168 -11.10 -7.27 12.78
N ASP A 169 -11.07 -5.97 12.49
CA ASP A 169 -11.27 -5.48 11.12
C ASP A 169 -10.12 -5.91 10.20
N HIS A 170 -10.46 -6.47 9.03
CA HIS A 170 -9.48 -6.73 7.98
C HIS A 170 -9.05 -5.42 7.31
N VAL A 171 -7.76 -5.24 7.14
CA VAL A 171 -7.16 -4.04 6.55
C VAL A 171 -5.99 -4.38 5.64
N CYS A 172 -5.72 -3.49 4.70
CA CYS A 172 -4.43 -3.44 4.00
C CYS A 172 -4.02 -1.99 3.81
N GLY A 173 -2.73 -1.72 3.59
CA GLY A 173 -2.29 -0.33 3.43
C GLY A 173 -0.82 -0.18 3.15
N LEU A 174 -0.38 1.08 3.13
CA LEU A 174 1.03 1.41 3.08
C LEU A 174 1.57 1.74 4.46
N TYR A 175 2.75 1.21 4.75
CA TYR A 175 3.57 1.59 5.89
C TYR A 175 4.89 2.15 5.34
N TYR A 176 4.77 3.30 4.65
CA TYR A 176 5.82 3.83 3.78
C TYR A 176 6.82 4.71 4.55
N HIS A 177 7.48 4.13 5.56
CA HIS A 177 8.55 4.83 6.30
C HIS A 177 9.92 4.53 5.69
N LEU A 178 10.35 5.42 4.78
CA LEU A 178 11.72 5.43 4.29
C LEU A 178 12.64 5.75 5.48
N PHE A 179 13.65 4.91 5.73
CA PHE A 179 14.63 5.07 6.82
C PHE A 179 14.19 4.69 8.25
N ALA A 180 13.03 4.07 8.41
CA ALA A 180 12.57 3.54 9.70
C ALA A 180 12.19 2.04 9.61
N LYS A 181 11.41 1.57 10.59
CA LYS A 181 10.80 0.24 10.57
C LYS A 181 9.88 0.09 9.36
N GLY A 182 9.71 -1.16 8.92
CA GLY A 182 8.80 -1.55 7.84
C GLY A 182 7.75 -2.53 8.34
N CYS A 183 7.05 -3.19 7.42
CA CYS A 183 6.02 -4.18 7.71
C CYS A 183 6.57 -5.54 8.17
N SER A 184 7.89 -5.75 8.17
CA SER A 184 8.54 -7.00 8.58
C SER A 184 8.49 -7.23 10.09
N ALA A 185 7.28 -7.22 10.65
CA ALA A 185 6.98 -7.32 12.07
C ALA A 185 5.58 -7.90 12.27
N SER A 186 5.42 -8.82 13.23
CA SER A 186 4.13 -9.42 13.63
C SER A 186 3.06 -8.37 13.94
N HIS A 187 3.47 -7.24 14.53
CA HIS A 187 2.58 -6.12 14.82
C HIS A 187 3.26 -4.80 14.49
N ILE A 188 2.55 -3.91 13.80
CA ILE A 188 3.02 -2.56 13.48
C ILE A 188 2.12 -1.52 14.14
N LEU A 189 2.70 -0.37 14.48
CA LEU A 189 1.97 0.80 14.95
C LEU A 189 1.81 1.75 13.77
N VAL A 190 0.59 1.89 13.26
CA VAL A 190 0.25 2.81 12.17
C VAL A 190 -0.31 4.11 12.73
N ASP A 191 -0.04 5.21 12.04
CA ASP A 191 -0.51 6.56 12.34
C ASP A 191 -1.40 7.03 11.18
N LEU A 192 -2.71 7.15 11.41
CA LEU A 192 -3.68 7.49 10.37
C LEU A 192 -3.47 8.89 9.76
N THR A 193 -2.62 9.73 10.36
CA THR A 193 -2.20 11.00 9.77
C THR A 193 -1.10 10.85 8.72
N LYS A 194 -0.46 9.68 8.63
CA LYS A 194 0.73 9.41 7.79
C LYS A 194 0.58 8.17 6.91
N ASP A 195 -0.19 7.19 7.37
CA ASP A 195 -0.27 5.86 6.79
C ASP A 195 -1.65 5.66 6.15
N PRO A 196 -1.73 5.51 4.81
CA PRO A 196 -2.99 5.26 4.15
C PRO A 196 -3.40 3.80 4.33
N ILE A 197 -4.58 3.60 4.91
CA ILE A 197 -5.13 2.28 5.26
C ILE A 197 -6.49 2.11 4.59
N ALA A 198 -6.70 0.95 3.97
CA ALA A 198 -7.98 0.49 3.47
C ALA A 198 -8.65 -0.44 4.47
N LEU A 199 -9.91 -0.16 4.81
CA LEU A 199 -10.78 -1.10 5.50
C LEU A 199 -11.37 -2.07 4.48
N ILE A 200 -11.31 -3.36 4.77
CA ILE A 200 -11.73 -4.43 3.87
C ILE A 200 -12.99 -5.07 4.43
N ASP A 201 -14.11 -4.89 3.71
CA ASP A 201 -15.37 -5.56 4.04
C ASP A 201 -15.37 -7.03 3.60
N GLN A 202 -16.37 -7.79 4.07
CA GLN A 202 -16.47 -9.22 3.79
C GLN A 202 -16.59 -9.52 2.29
N VAL A 203 -17.27 -8.66 1.52
CA VAL A 203 -17.42 -8.83 0.07
C VAL A 203 -16.04 -8.77 -0.60
N THR A 204 -15.25 -7.76 -0.25
CA THR A 204 -13.89 -7.59 -0.77
C THR A 204 -12.99 -8.72 -0.32
N TYR A 205 -13.06 -9.13 0.95
CA TYR A 205 -12.25 -10.22 1.51
C TYR A 205 -12.54 -11.58 0.83
N ASN A 206 -13.80 -11.84 0.45
CA ASN A 206 -14.17 -13.05 -0.28
C ASN A 206 -13.58 -13.11 -1.70
N ILE A 207 -13.22 -11.95 -2.27
CA ILE A 207 -12.60 -11.86 -3.61
C ILE A 207 -11.08 -11.90 -3.47
N PHE A 208 -10.53 -11.11 -2.55
CA PHE A 208 -9.11 -11.02 -2.24
C PHE A 208 -8.84 -11.45 -0.79
N ASN A 209 -8.18 -12.60 -0.66
CA ASN A 209 -7.61 -13.02 0.62
C ASN A 209 -6.42 -12.14 1.04
N ASP A 210 -5.88 -12.38 2.24
CA ASP A 210 -4.77 -11.60 2.79
C ASP A 210 -3.53 -11.53 1.88
N GLN A 211 -3.23 -12.58 1.12
CA GLN A 211 -2.10 -12.56 0.18
C GLN A 211 -2.31 -11.50 -0.90
N LYS A 212 -3.47 -11.49 -1.58
CA LYS A 212 -3.76 -10.48 -2.61
C LYS A 212 -3.88 -9.07 -2.02
N LEU A 213 -4.47 -8.95 -0.83
CA LEU A 213 -4.60 -7.67 -0.12
C LEU A 213 -3.22 -7.05 0.23
N ALA A 214 -2.20 -7.87 0.52
CA ALA A 214 -0.85 -7.38 0.79
C ALA A 214 -0.10 -6.88 -0.45
N GLY A 215 -0.63 -7.07 -1.66
CA GLY A 215 0.15 -6.94 -2.89
C GLY A 215 -0.19 -5.78 -3.82
N TRP A 216 -1.23 -4.99 -3.53
CA TRP A 216 -1.78 -4.05 -4.52
C TRP A 216 -1.56 -2.58 -4.21
N CYS A 217 -1.59 -2.19 -2.92
CA CYS A 217 -1.64 -0.80 -2.48
C CYS A 217 -0.50 0.04 -3.06
N TYR A 218 0.74 -0.44 -3.00
CA TYR A 218 1.90 0.36 -3.39
C TYR A 218 1.93 0.63 -4.89
N ASN A 219 1.72 -0.41 -5.70
CA ASN A 219 1.73 -0.30 -7.15
C ASN A 219 0.50 0.44 -7.68
N PHE A 220 -0.65 0.27 -7.04
CA PHE A 220 -1.88 0.98 -7.39
C PHE A 220 -1.77 2.48 -7.13
N LEU A 221 -1.32 2.88 -5.94
CA LEU A 221 -1.12 4.29 -5.62
C LEU A 221 -0.03 4.92 -6.50
N THR A 222 1.06 4.19 -6.78
CA THR A 222 2.09 4.63 -7.72
C THR A 222 1.51 4.89 -9.11
N ALA A 223 0.70 3.96 -9.62
CA ALA A 223 0.06 4.09 -10.92
C ALA A 223 -0.88 5.31 -10.99
N PHE A 224 -1.72 5.53 -9.98
CA PHE A 224 -2.59 6.71 -9.93
C PHE A 224 -1.81 8.02 -9.81
N GLN A 225 -0.72 8.07 -9.02
CA GLN A 225 0.12 9.26 -8.94
C GLN A 225 0.77 9.59 -10.29
N VAL A 226 1.21 8.57 -11.04
CA VAL A 226 1.71 8.74 -12.41
C VAL A 226 0.60 9.31 -13.31
N LEU A 227 -0.59 8.71 -13.33
CA LEU A 227 -1.69 9.14 -14.20
C LEU A 227 -2.23 10.54 -13.82
N ASN A 228 -2.32 10.86 -12.53
CA ASN A 228 -2.71 12.19 -12.06
C ASN A 228 -1.66 13.28 -12.34
N SER A 229 -0.45 12.89 -12.74
CA SER A 229 0.62 13.82 -13.08
C SER A 229 0.55 14.34 -14.52
N ILE A 230 -0.37 13.82 -15.34
CA ILE A 230 -0.60 14.23 -16.73
C ILE A 230 -1.14 15.66 -16.75
N THR A 231 -0.48 16.54 -17.50
CA THR A 231 -0.84 17.97 -17.59
C THR A 231 -1.34 18.40 -18.97
N ALA A 232 -1.14 17.59 -20.01
CA ALA A 232 -1.55 17.91 -21.39
C ALA A 232 -2.66 16.97 -21.87
N GLY A 233 -3.65 17.52 -22.60
CA GLY A 233 -4.67 16.78 -23.37
C GLY A 233 -5.74 16.02 -22.57
N GLY A 234 -5.45 15.63 -21.32
CA GLY A 234 -6.30 14.71 -20.55
C GLY A 234 -6.28 13.29 -21.14
N LEU A 235 -6.76 12.31 -20.37
CA LEU A 235 -7.00 10.96 -20.87
C LEU A 235 -8.48 10.78 -21.22
N ASN A 236 -8.75 10.12 -22.34
CA ASN A 236 -10.08 9.72 -22.78
C ASN A 236 -10.01 8.33 -23.44
N SER A 237 -11.17 7.77 -23.80
CA SER A 237 -11.26 6.42 -24.38
C SER A 237 -10.51 6.22 -25.70
N GLU A 238 -10.22 7.29 -26.43
CA GLU A 238 -9.48 7.27 -27.69
C GLU A 238 -7.97 7.42 -27.52
N SER A 239 -7.50 7.65 -26.29
CA SER A 239 -6.09 7.89 -26.01
C SER A 239 -5.26 6.64 -26.32
N THR A 240 -4.09 6.86 -26.92
CA THR A 240 -3.15 5.80 -27.32
C THR A 240 -1.96 5.77 -26.36
N ILE A 241 -1.75 4.64 -25.69
CA ILE A 241 -0.81 4.54 -24.57
C ILE A 241 0.25 3.47 -24.84
N LEU A 242 1.50 3.80 -24.57
CA LEU A 242 2.61 2.84 -24.53
C LEU A 242 3.08 2.62 -23.08
N ILE A 243 3.14 1.36 -22.65
CA ILE A 243 3.66 0.97 -21.34
C ILE A 243 4.98 0.20 -21.51
N ASN A 244 6.10 0.83 -21.17
CA ASN A 244 7.39 0.13 -21.07
C ASN A 244 7.51 -0.55 -19.71
N GLY A 245 7.68 -1.88 -19.71
CA GLY A 245 7.59 -2.70 -18.50
C GLY A 245 6.15 -3.09 -18.15
N ALA A 246 5.36 -3.48 -19.15
CA ALA A 246 3.95 -3.83 -19.00
C ALA A 246 3.69 -4.99 -18.02
N SER A 247 4.69 -5.84 -17.80
CA SER A 247 4.62 -6.98 -16.87
C SER A 247 5.13 -6.68 -15.44
N THR A 248 5.60 -5.46 -15.18
CA THR A 248 5.93 -5.03 -13.82
C THR A 248 4.64 -4.89 -13.00
N SER A 249 4.70 -5.06 -11.67
CA SER A 249 3.50 -4.89 -10.82
C SER A 249 2.85 -3.51 -10.98
N THR A 250 3.65 -2.44 -11.15
CA THR A 250 3.12 -1.11 -11.47
C THR A 250 2.51 -1.06 -12.86
N GLY A 251 3.18 -1.59 -13.90
CA GLY A 251 2.65 -1.64 -15.27
C GLY A 251 1.32 -2.39 -15.36
N LEU A 252 1.21 -3.56 -14.73
CA LEU A 252 -0.02 -4.34 -14.66
C LEU A 252 -1.15 -3.54 -13.99
N MET A 253 -0.85 -2.78 -12.94
CA MET A 253 -1.87 -2.00 -12.25
C MET A 253 -2.25 -0.73 -13.02
N THR A 254 -1.28 -0.08 -13.68
CA THR A 254 -1.52 1.05 -14.58
C THR A 254 -2.44 0.69 -15.73
N MET A 255 -2.25 -0.46 -16.38
CA MET A 255 -3.14 -0.89 -17.48
C MET A 255 -4.57 -1.14 -17.01
N GLN A 256 -4.75 -1.72 -15.81
CA GLN A 256 -6.08 -1.95 -15.24
C GLN A 256 -6.79 -0.65 -14.88
N ILE A 257 -6.06 0.32 -14.34
CA ILE A 257 -6.59 1.67 -14.07
C ILE A 257 -6.96 2.36 -15.38
N LEU A 258 -6.08 2.35 -16.38
CA LEU A 258 -6.34 2.94 -17.69
C LEU A 258 -7.61 2.34 -18.33
N LYS A 259 -7.73 1.01 -18.32
CA LYS A 259 -8.87 0.31 -18.91
C LYS A 259 -10.17 0.51 -18.14
N ASN A 260 -10.15 0.32 -16.83
CA ASN A 260 -11.39 0.22 -16.05
C ASN A 260 -11.84 1.56 -15.45
N TYR A 261 -10.90 2.47 -15.17
CA TYR A 261 -11.20 3.78 -14.58
C TYR A 261 -11.18 4.91 -15.61
N PHE A 262 -10.21 4.91 -16.54
CA PHE A 262 -10.12 5.92 -17.60
C PHE A 262 -10.74 5.47 -18.94
N HIS A 263 -11.26 4.24 -19.01
CA HIS A 263 -11.90 3.67 -20.21
C HIS A 263 -11.03 3.66 -21.47
N VAL A 264 -9.71 3.60 -21.30
CA VAL A 264 -8.72 3.55 -22.39
C VAL A 264 -8.52 2.11 -22.88
N SER A 265 -8.69 1.89 -24.17
CA SER A 265 -8.56 0.57 -24.80
C SER A 265 -7.29 0.39 -25.63
N ASN A 266 -6.72 1.48 -26.15
CA ASN A 266 -5.52 1.46 -27.02
C ASN A 266 -4.24 1.44 -26.18
N ILE A 267 -3.96 0.30 -25.54
CA ILE A 267 -2.82 0.13 -24.65
C ILE A 267 -1.82 -0.86 -25.26
N VAL A 268 -0.67 -0.35 -25.69
CA VAL A 268 0.46 -1.15 -26.17
C VAL A 268 1.41 -1.43 -25.02
N GLY A 269 1.67 -2.70 -24.74
CA GLY A 269 2.59 -3.14 -23.69
C GLY A 269 3.89 -3.70 -24.23
N ILE A 270 5.03 -3.32 -23.64
CA ILE A 270 6.32 -3.96 -23.87
C ILE A 270 6.61 -4.92 -22.72
N CYS A 271 6.66 -6.22 -23.00
CA CYS A 271 7.05 -7.28 -22.05
C CYS A 271 7.56 -8.52 -22.81
N SER A 272 8.03 -9.56 -22.12
CA SER A 272 8.36 -10.82 -22.79
C SER A 272 7.10 -11.59 -23.17
N GLY A 273 7.18 -12.48 -24.16
CA GLY A 273 6.06 -13.33 -24.57
C GLY A 273 5.49 -14.18 -23.42
N THR A 274 6.34 -14.64 -22.49
CA THR A 274 5.90 -15.36 -21.29
C THR A 274 5.01 -14.55 -20.36
N ALA A 275 5.09 -13.22 -20.40
CA ALA A 275 4.29 -12.32 -19.57
C ALA A 275 3.10 -11.70 -20.34
N ALA A 276 3.04 -11.91 -21.66
CA ALA A 276 1.99 -11.36 -22.52
C ALA A 276 0.57 -11.72 -22.07
N PRO A 277 0.26 -12.99 -21.69
CA PRO A 277 -1.10 -13.34 -21.26
C PRO A 277 -1.58 -12.55 -20.04
N LEU A 278 -0.68 -12.32 -19.06
CA LEU A 278 -1.01 -11.53 -17.88
C LEU A 278 -1.17 -10.05 -18.22
N ALA A 279 -0.30 -9.50 -19.06
CA ALA A 279 -0.39 -8.10 -19.50
C ALA A 279 -1.69 -7.84 -20.29
N GLN A 280 -2.09 -8.76 -21.18
CA GLN A 280 -3.36 -8.70 -21.92
C GLN A 280 -4.57 -8.81 -20.98
N LYS A 281 -4.55 -9.75 -20.02
CA LYS A 281 -5.58 -9.86 -18.98
C LYS A 281 -5.74 -8.54 -18.21
N CYS A 282 -4.65 -7.82 -17.97
CA CYS A 282 -4.63 -6.53 -17.29
C CYS A 282 -4.95 -5.32 -18.19
N GLY A 283 -5.14 -5.51 -19.50
CA GLY A 283 -5.68 -4.48 -20.39
C GLY A 283 -4.83 -4.10 -21.59
N ALA A 284 -3.65 -4.70 -21.79
CA ALA A 284 -2.90 -4.48 -23.04
C ALA A 284 -3.70 -5.02 -24.24
N SER A 285 -3.93 -4.18 -25.25
CA SER A 285 -4.53 -4.59 -26.51
C SER A 285 -3.50 -5.18 -27.47
N VAL A 286 -2.26 -4.67 -27.43
CA VAL A 286 -1.13 -5.15 -28.24
C VAL A 286 0.08 -5.38 -27.36
N ILE A 287 0.80 -6.47 -27.60
CA ILE A 287 2.08 -6.76 -26.94
C ILE A 287 3.22 -6.69 -27.95
N VAL A 288 4.29 -6.00 -27.58
CA VAL A 288 5.57 -5.99 -28.29
C VAL A 288 6.58 -6.81 -27.47
N ASP A 289 6.91 -8.00 -27.97
CA ASP A 289 7.82 -8.93 -27.29
C ASP A 289 9.29 -8.54 -27.51
N TYR A 290 9.87 -7.83 -26.56
CA TYR A 290 11.25 -7.37 -26.66
C TYR A 290 12.30 -8.49 -26.83
N LYS A 291 11.95 -9.76 -26.60
CA LYS A 291 12.86 -10.90 -26.83
C LYS A 291 12.79 -11.44 -28.26
N LYS A 292 11.68 -11.22 -28.96
CA LYS A 292 11.48 -11.67 -30.35
C LYS A 292 11.74 -10.56 -31.36
N GLU A 293 11.55 -9.31 -30.94
CA GLU A 293 11.74 -8.15 -31.79
C GLU A 293 13.23 -7.84 -31.94
N ALA A 294 13.75 -7.86 -33.17
CA ALA A 294 15.12 -7.43 -33.46
C ALA A 294 15.34 -5.96 -33.08
N ASP A 295 14.33 -5.10 -33.32
CA ASP A 295 14.32 -3.72 -32.85
C ASP A 295 12.91 -3.27 -32.44
N VAL A 296 12.68 -3.23 -31.12
CA VAL A 296 11.44 -2.74 -30.50
C VAL A 296 10.99 -1.36 -31.04
N ILE A 297 11.91 -0.44 -31.37
CA ILE A 297 11.51 0.89 -31.86
C ILE A 297 10.95 0.79 -33.27
N LYS A 298 11.61 0.01 -34.13
CA LYS A 298 11.11 -0.26 -35.49
C LYS A 298 9.75 -0.94 -35.43
N SER A 299 9.58 -1.95 -34.59
CA SER A 299 8.31 -2.67 -34.44
C SER A 299 7.17 -1.80 -33.90
N LEU A 300 7.48 -0.79 -33.07
CA LEU A 300 6.51 0.22 -32.64
C LEU A 300 6.20 1.19 -33.78
N ALA A 301 7.20 1.68 -34.51
CA ALA A 301 6.98 2.58 -35.64
C ALA A 301 6.13 1.93 -36.74
N GLU A 302 6.36 0.65 -37.05
CA GLU A 302 5.57 -0.13 -38.01
C GLU A 302 4.12 -0.32 -37.54
N LEU A 303 3.90 -0.56 -36.24
CA LEU A 303 2.55 -0.61 -35.67
C LEU A 303 1.82 0.72 -35.89
N LEU A 304 2.49 1.83 -35.64
CA LEU A 304 1.91 3.17 -35.77
C LEU A 304 1.67 3.55 -37.24
N SER A 305 2.50 3.11 -38.18
CA SER A 305 2.36 3.46 -39.61
C SER A 305 1.38 2.57 -40.37
N ASN A 306 1.29 1.28 -40.00
CA ASN A 306 0.49 0.30 -40.75
C ASN A 306 -0.91 0.14 -40.17
N GLY A 307 -1.16 0.69 -38.97
CA GLY A 307 -2.46 0.62 -38.28
C GLY A 307 -2.88 -0.81 -37.91
N LYS A 308 -1.96 -1.77 -37.97
CA LYS A 308 -2.23 -3.18 -37.71
C LYS A 308 -0.98 -3.92 -37.26
N LYS A 309 -1.17 -4.95 -36.42
CA LYS A 309 -0.10 -5.85 -36.00
C LYS A 309 -0.65 -7.26 -35.80
N THR A 310 0.07 -8.23 -36.35
CA THR A 310 -0.16 -9.64 -36.05
C THR A 310 0.32 -9.94 -34.63
N ILE A 311 -0.58 -10.46 -33.81
CA ILE A 311 -0.27 -10.96 -32.46
C ILE A 311 -0.74 -12.41 -32.32
N LEU A 312 -0.30 -13.08 -31.26
CA LEU A 312 -0.86 -14.37 -30.88
C LEU A 312 -2.04 -14.16 -29.93
N ASP A 313 -3.17 -14.81 -30.22
CA ASP A 313 -4.30 -14.89 -29.32
C ASP A 313 -3.99 -15.78 -28.10
N ARG A 314 -4.96 -15.90 -27.18
CA ARG A 314 -4.84 -16.73 -25.97
C ARG A 314 -4.67 -18.24 -26.23
N PHE A 315 -4.90 -18.69 -27.46
CA PHE A 315 -4.76 -20.07 -27.91
C PHE A 315 -3.49 -20.28 -28.76
N GLY A 316 -2.72 -19.22 -29.01
CA GLY A 316 -1.50 -19.27 -29.82
C GLY A 316 -1.74 -19.12 -31.32
N ASN A 317 -2.95 -18.74 -31.76
CA ASN A 317 -3.23 -18.46 -33.16
C ASN A 317 -2.80 -17.03 -33.52
N GLU A 318 -2.29 -16.84 -34.73
CA GLU A 318 -2.03 -15.51 -35.26
C GLU A 318 -3.35 -14.79 -35.58
N ILE A 319 -3.51 -13.59 -35.02
CA ILE A 319 -4.62 -12.69 -35.29
C ILE A 319 -4.09 -11.30 -35.64
N GLU A 320 -4.76 -10.61 -36.55
CA GLU A 320 -4.44 -9.21 -36.87
C GLU A 320 -5.25 -8.31 -35.94
N VAL A 321 -4.56 -7.47 -35.17
CA VAL A 321 -5.18 -6.42 -34.34
C VAL A 321 -5.00 -5.09 -35.03
N LEU A 322 -6.11 -4.40 -35.24
CA LEU A 322 -6.12 -3.02 -35.71
C LEU A 322 -5.71 -2.08 -34.59
N TYR A 323 -4.89 -1.10 -34.93
CA TYR A 323 -4.43 -0.05 -34.03
C TYR A 323 -4.71 1.30 -34.71
N PRO A 324 -5.14 2.33 -33.96
CA PRO A 324 -5.36 3.65 -34.55
C PRO A 324 -4.10 4.15 -35.28
N ASP A 325 -4.27 4.71 -36.48
CA ASP A 325 -3.22 5.42 -37.21
C ASP A 325 -2.90 6.76 -36.50
N LYS A 326 -2.29 6.63 -35.32
CA LYS A 326 -2.05 7.72 -34.39
C LYS A 326 -0.88 7.39 -33.49
N LYS A 327 0.06 8.34 -33.38
CA LYS A 327 1.16 8.29 -32.41
C LYS A 327 0.66 8.28 -30.96
N PHE A 328 1.48 7.75 -30.05
CA PHE A 328 1.13 7.64 -28.64
C PHE A 328 0.89 9.01 -28.01
N ASP A 329 -0.28 9.19 -27.40
CA ASP A 329 -0.61 10.34 -26.55
C ASP A 329 0.19 10.28 -25.24
N LEU A 330 0.42 9.08 -24.72
CA LEU A 330 1.14 8.87 -23.46
C LEU A 330 2.10 7.69 -23.55
N VAL A 331 3.33 7.92 -23.12
CA VAL A 331 4.32 6.87 -22.84
C VAL A 331 4.55 6.83 -21.34
N ILE A 332 4.42 5.66 -20.72
CA ILE A 332 4.74 5.43 -19.31
C ILE A 332 5.85 4.40 -19.21
N ASP A 333 6.93 4.77 -18.53
CA ASP A 333 8.14 3.98 -18.44
C ASP A 333 8.49 3.56 -17.01
N PHE A 334 8.44 2.24 -16.80
CA PHE A 334 8.75 1.59 -15.53
C PHE A 334 10.11 0.88 -15.50
N LEU A 335 10.87 0.89 -16.60
CA LEU A 335 12.16 0.19 -16.70
C LEU A 335 13.35 1.13 -16.88
N GLY A 336 13.13 2.28 -17.52
CA GLY A 336 14.15 3.28 -17.78
C GLY A 336 14.97 2.92 -19.01
N GLY A 337 16.06 3.66 -19.18
CA GLY A 337 16.85 3.64 -20.41
C GLY A 337 16.44 4.75 -21.37
N GLU A 338 17.23 4.94 -22.41
CA GLU A 338 17.08 6.10 -23.31
C GLU A 338 16.46 5.73 -24.67
N LYS A 339 16.27 4.45 -24.96
CA LYS A 339 15.92 3.98 -26.32
C LYS A 339 14.59 4.56 -26.80
N ILE A 340 13.53 4.45 -25.99
CA ILE A 340 12.20 4.98 -26.31
C ILE A 340 12.23 6.51 -26.30
N LEU A 341 12.89 7.11 -25.30
CA LEU A 341 13.01 8.56 -25.19
C LEU A 341 13.70 9.20 -26.41
N LYS A 342 14.77 8.58 -26.93
CA LYS A 342 15.47 9.03 -28.14
C LYS A 342 14.64 8.86 -29.41
N ALA A 343 13.71 7.92 -29.43
CA ALA A 343 12.80 7.67 -30.55
C ALA A 343 11.50 8.49 -30.49
N ASN A 344 11.38 9.46 -29.57
CA ASN A 344 10.13 10.19 -29.33
C ASN A 344 9.53 10.80 -30.61
N LYS A 345 10.32 11.35 -31.54
CA LYS A 345 9.81 11.93 -32.78
C LYS A 345 9.07 10.93 -33.66
N GLN A 346 9.48 9.65 -33.61
CA GLN A 346 8.83 8.58 -34.36
C GLN A 346 7.56 8.12 -33.65
N LEU A 347 7.58 8.06 -32.31
CA LEU A 347 6.55 7.41 -31.50
C LEU A 347 5.47 8.35 -30.95
N MET A 348 5.79 9.63 -30.82
CA MET A 348 5.00 10.62 -30.09
C MET A 348 4.82 11.90 -30.90
N ASN A 349 3.76 12.63 -30.57
CA ASN A 349 3.58 14.00 -31.02
C ASN A 349 4.34 14.93 -30.06
N GLU A 350 5.25 15.73 -30.59
CA GLU A 350 5.73 16.95 -29.92
C GLU A 350 4.49 17.80 -29.55
N LYS A 351 4.46 18.87 -28.77
CA LYS A 351 3.23 19.62 -28.41
C LYS A 351 2.15 18.90 -27.57
N THR A 352 1.71 17.68 -27.90
CA THR A 352 0.51 17.05 -27.29
C THR A 352 0.79 15.79 -26.49
N SER A 353 1.83 15.01 -26.83
CA SER A 353 2.12 13.78 -26.12
C SER A 353 2.94 14.01 -24.84
N THR A 354 2.79 13.09 -23.89
CA THR A 354 3.48 13.09 -22.60
C THR A 354 4.32 11.82 -22.42
N TYR A 355 5.54 11.96 -21.89
CA TYR A 355 6.39 10.85 -21.44
C TYR A 355 6.54 10.91 -19.92
N LEU A 356 6.06 9.88 -19.22
CA LEU A 356 6.18 9.74 -17.77
C LEU A 356 7.12 8.60 -17.42
N THR A 357 7.94 8.77 -16.38
CA THR A 357 8.79 7.71 -15.86
C THR A 357 8.93 7.78 -14.35
N ILE A 358 9.05 6.63 -13.68
CA ILE A 358 9.34 6.55 -12.24
C ILE A 358 10.79 6.11 -11.94
N VAL A 359 11.60 5.94 -12.99
CA VAL A 359 12.97 5.39 -12.93
C VAL A 359 13.99 6.30 -13.60
N GLY A 360 13.59 7.10 -14.59
CA GLY A 360 14.48 8.01 -15.31
C GLY A 360 15.29 7.34 -16.42
N PRO A 361 16.33 7.99 -16.94
CA PRO A 361 17.06 7.55 -18.13
C PRO A 361 17.98 6.34 -17.90
N LYS A 362 18.16 5.90 -16.64
CA LYS A 362 19.02 4.77 -16.30
C LYS A 362 18.17 3.58 -15.86
N LYS A 363 18.46 2.42 -16.45
CA LYS A 363 17.88 1.17 -16.00
C LYS A 363 18.33 0.88 -14.57
N ALA A 364 17.41 0.50 -13.70
CA ALA A 364 17.73 0.19 -12.32
C ALA A 364 18.56 -1.11 -12.23
N ASP A 365 19.70 -1.04 -11.52
CA ASP A 365 20.49 -2.21 -11.14
C ASP A 365 20.25 -2.51 -9.66
N TYR A 366 19.52 -3.60 -9.39
CA TYR A 366 19.22 -4.05 -8.02
C TYR A 366 20.29 -5.00 -7.46
N LYS A 367 21.27 -5.42 -8.28
CA LYS A 367 22.36 -6.31 -7.87
C LYS A 367 23.55 -5.54 -7.32
N SER A 368 23.74 -4.29 -7.73
CA SER A 368 24.75 -3.40 -7.14
C SER A 368 24.50 -3.21 -5.64
N LYS A 369 25.52 -3.48 -4.82
CA LYS A 369 25.48 -3.30 -3.35
C LYS A 369 25.57 -1.83 -2.91
N ASN A 370 25.91 -0.93 -3.82
CA ASN A 370 26.08 0.49 -3.53
C ASN A 370 24.99 1.27 -4.26
N PHE A 371 23.86 1.47 -3.59
CA PHE A 371 22.83 2.37 -4.07
C PHE A 371 23.04 3.73 -3.42
N VAL A 372 23.34 4.75 -4.22
CA VAL A 372 23.30 6.13 -3.75
C VAL A 372 21.85 6.59 -3.94
N TRP A 373 21.18 7.07 -2.88
CA TRP A 373 20.02 7.94 -3.05
C TRP A 373 20.52 9.23 -3.68
N LYS A 374 20.74 9.17 -4.99
CA LYS A 374 20.75 10.39 -5.76
C LYS A 374 19.35 10.90 -5.61
N ASN A 375 19.26 12.05 -4.96
CA ASN A 375 18.33 13.05 -5.40
C ASN A 375 18.65 13.31 -6.88
N ASP A 376 18.21 12.39 -7.76
CA ASP A 376 17.99 12.68 -9.17
C ASP A 376 16.93 13.79 -9.31
N SER A 377 16.51 14.42 -8.19
CA SER A 377 16.00 15.77 -8.10
C SER A 377 16.94 16.88 -8.63
N LEU A 378 18.18 16.60 -9.05
CA LEU A 378 18.83 17.47 -10.03
C LEU A 378 18.15 17.43 -11.42
N SER A 379 17.12 16.59 -11.61
CA SER A 379 16.10 16.69 -12.66
C SER A 379 14.73 17.22 -12.17
N VAL A 380 14.56 17.53 -10.89
CA VAL A 380 13.36 18.23 -10.34
C VAL A 380 13.35 19.72 -10.70
N LEU A 381 14.40 20.23 -11.36
CA LEU A 381 14.38 21.50 -12.10
C LEU A 381 13.99 21.35 -13.59
N GLY A 382 13.58 20.16 -14.03
CA GLY A 382 13.47 19.80 -15.43
C GLY A 382 12.06 19.71 -16.01
N ASN A 383 11.20 20.73 -15.87
CA ASN A 383 10.06 20.86 -16.79
C ASN A 383 10.50 21.04 -18.27
N TYR A 384 11.81 21.15 -18.54
CA TYR A 384 12.39 21.32 -19.88
C TYR A 384 13.82 20.75 -19.94
N VAL A 385 14.00 19.45 -19.68
CA VAL A 385 15.31 18.82 -20.01
C VAL A 385 15.26 18.33 -21.47
N PRO A 386 16.10 18.87 -22.37
CA PRO A 386 16.06 18.63 -23.81
C PRO A 386 16.63 17.26 -24.22
N TRP A 387 16.45 16.23 -23.38
CA TRP A 387 16.82 14.86 -23.73
C TRP A 387 15.75 14.16 -24.59
N GLY A 388 14.52 14.69 -24.59
CA GLY A 388 13.47 14.32 -25.54
C GLY A 388 13.48 15.16 -26.84
N GLY A 389 14.48 16.02 -27.06
CA GLY A 389 14.42 17.04 -28.10
C GLY A 389 13.36 18.13 -27.82
N PRO A 390 13.26 19.16 -28.68
CA PRO A 390 12.21 20.16 -28.55
C PRO A 390 10.83 19.50 -28.69
N GLY A 391 9.93 19.75 -27.74
CA GLY A 391 8.49 19.56 -27.97
C GLY A 391 7.78 18.42 -27.24
N VAL A 392 8.42 17.42 -26.63
CA VAL A 392 7.70 16.39 -25.84
C VAL A 392 7.70 16.74 -24.34
N TYR A 393 6.54 16.65 -23.68
CA TYR A 393 6.46 16.84 -22.23
C TYR A 393 7.02 15.61 -21.50
N TYR A 394 8.21 15.74 -20.93
CA TYR A 394 8.87 14.69 -20.14
C TYR A 394 8.73 14.97 -18.64
N LYS A 395 8.34 13.97 -17.86
CA LYS A 395 8.21 14.10 -16.41
C LYS A 395 8.66 12.85 -15.67
N TYR A 396 9.58 13.04 -14.74
CA TYR A 396 9.88 12.06 -13.70
C TYR A 396 8.87 12.18 -12.57
N VAL A 397 8.24 11.07 -12.18
CA VAL A 397 7.24 11.02 -11.11
C VAL A 397 7.82 10.26 -9.92
N ALA A 398 8.15 10.99 -8.86
CA ALA A 398 8.51 10.41 -7.57
C ALA A 398 7.25 10.00 -6.80
N PHE A 399 7.30 8.87 -6.11
CA PHE A 399 6.22 8.47 -5.20
C PHE A 399 6.13 9.46 -4.04
N ASN A 400 4.95 10.04 -3.84
CA ASN A 400 4.68 11.00 -2.78
C ASN A 400 3.76 10.36 -1.72
N ASN A 401 4.24 10.24 -0.49
CA ASN A 401 3.46 9.73 0.66
C ASN A 401 2.91 10.86 1.56
N GLY A 402 2.97 12.12 1.12
CA GLY A 402 2.58 13.27 1.94
C GLY A 402 1.08 13.60 1.95
N ASP A 403 0.31 13.11 0.96
CA ASP A 403 -1.14 13.35 0.86
C ASP A 403 -1.94 12.09 1.23
N VAL A 404 -2.01 11.81 2.53
CA VAL A 404 -2.69 10.62 3.06
C VAL A 404 -4.19 10.62 2.75
N LYS A 405 -4.83 11.80 2.80
CA LYS A 405 -6.27 11.93 2.47
C LYS A 405 -6.54 11.58 1.01
N GLY A 406 -5.71 12.09 0.08
CA GLY A 406 -5.78 11.73 -1.33
C GLY A 406 -5.51 10.25 -1.57
N MET A 407 -4.51 9.67 -0.91
CA MET A 407 -4.22 8.23 -1.01
C MET A 407 -5.35 7.36 -0.47
N ASN A 408 -5.98 7.71 0.65
CA ASN A 408 -7.14 6.99 1.17
C ASN A 408 -8.32 7.03 0.19
N LYS A 409 -8.54 8.16 -0.49
CA LYS A 409 -9.55 8.24 -1.58
C LYS A 409 -9.22 7.28 -2.72
N LEU A 410 -7.97 7.18 -3.12
CA LEU A 410 -7.55 6.25 -4.16
C LEU A 410 -7.68 4.79 -3.70
N LEU A 411 -7.29 4.46 -2.47
CA LEU A 411 -7.50 3.12 -1.91
C LEU A 411 -8.99 2.74 -1.88
N ARG A 412 -9.91 3.69 -1.67
CA ARG A 412 -11.36 3.48 -1.85
C ARG A 412 -11.70 3.06 -3.27
N THR A 413 -11.23 3.80 -4.26
CA THR A 413 -11.38 3.42 -5.67
C THR A 413 -10.84 2.01 -5.94
N GLY A 414 -9.69 1.66 -5.37
CA GLY A 414 -9.09 0.34 -5.55
C GLY A 414 -9.92 -0.80 -4.96
N VAL A 415 -10.47 -0.63 -3.76
CA VAL A 415 -11.38 -1.60 -3.16
C VAL A 415 -12.65 -1.78 -3.99
N GLU A 416 -13.22 -0.69 -4.52
CA GLU A 416 -14.38 -0.79 -5.42
C GLU A 416 -14.03 -1.52 -6.73
N MET A 417 -12.84 -1.29 -7.29
CA MET A 417 -12.36 -2.07 -8.45
C MET A 417 -12.19 -3.55 -8.12
N ILE A 418 -11.75 -3.90 -6.90
CA ILE A 418 -11.69 -5.30 -6.45
C ILE A 418 -13.10 -5.91 -6.42
N LYS A 419 -14.06 -5.24 -5.79
CA LYS A 419 -15.46 -5.69 -5.70
C LYS A 419 -16.10 -5.91 -7.07
N GLN A 420 -15.76 -5.06 -8.04
CA GLN A 420 -16.25 -5.15 -9.42
C GLN A 420 -15.51 -6.20 -10.26
N GLY A 421 -14.54 -6.93 -9.70
CA GLY A 421 -13.72 -7.90 -10.43
C GLY A 421 -12.79 -7.26 -11.47
N GLN A 422 -12.52 -5.97 -11.35
CA GLN A 422 -11.71 -5.17 -12.27
C GLN A 422 -10.23 -5.10 -11.88
N MET A 423 -9.86 -5.66 -10.72
CA MET A 423 -8.49 -5.73 -10.25
C MET A 423 -8.00 -7.18 -10.17
N VAL A 424 -6.83 -7.40 -10.74
CA VAL A 424 -6.06 -8.64 -10.74
C VAL A 424 -4.73 -8.36 -10.06
N VAL A 425 -4.45 -9.15 -9.02
CA VAL A 425 -3.17 -9.18 -8.32
C VAL A 425 -2.62 -10.59 -8.46
N GLU A 426 -1.58 -10.72 -9.29
CA GLU A 426 -0.87 -11.98 -9.47
C GLU A 426 0.15 -12.15 -8.33
N ILE A 427 0.13 -13.30 -7.65
CA ILE A 427 1.11 -13.65 -6.64
C ILE A 427 2.17 -14.53 -7.29
N ASN A 428 3.41 -14.04 -7.32
CA ASN A 428 4.52 -14.79 -7.90
C ASN A 428 5.04 -15.86 -6.95
N SER A 429 5.22 -15.49 -5.69
CA SER A 429 5.79 -16.35 -4.64
C SER A 429 5.44 -15.81 -3.27
N VAL A 430 5.30 -16.74 -2.32
CA VAL A 430 5.10 -16.47 -0.89
C VAL A 430 6.24 -17.17 -0.16
N PHE A 431 6.91 -16.46 0.74
CA PHE A 431 8.00 -16.98 1.55
C PHE A 431 7.65 -16.87 3.04
N ASP A 432 8.20 -17.77 3.86
CA ASP A 432 8.08 -17.67 5.31
C ASP A 432 8.82 -16.44 5.84
N PHE A 433 8.44 -15.97 7.02
CA PHE A 433 9.02 -14.81 7.68
C PHE A 433 10.56 -14.84 7.72
N ASN A 434 11.14 -15.97 8.14
CA ASN A 434 12.59 -16.16 8.26
C ASN A 434 13.32 -16.30 6.91
N HIS A 435 12.60 -16.36 5.79
CA HIS A 435 13.11 -16.51 4.43
C HIS A 435 13.07 -15.21 3.60
N ILE A 436 13.03 -14.05 4.27
CA ILE A 436 13.06 -12.74 3.63
C ILE A 436 14.26 -12.49 2.71
N ASN A 437 15.41 -13.13 2.93
CA ASN A 437 16.55 -13.09 2.01
C ASN A 437 16.19 -13.69 0.65
N LYS A 438 15.50 -14.83 0.63
CA LYS A 438 15.05 -15.50 -0.60
C LYS A 438 14.02 -14.63 -1.34
N ALA A 439 13.12 -13.98 -0.61
CA ALA A 439 12.18 -13.02 -1.18
C ALA A 439 12.89 -11.82 -1.83
N MET A 440 13.87 -11.22 -1.14
CA MET A 440 14.70 -10.14 -1.67
C MET A 440 15.47 -10.58 -2.93
N ASP A 441 16.07 -11.78 -2.91
CA ASP A 441 16.80 -12.32 -4.06
C ASP A 441 15.89 -12.58 -5.25
N LYS A 442 14.67 -13.06 -5.02
CA LYS A 442 13.64 -13.21 -6.06
C LYS A 442 13.33 -11.86 -6.73
N VAL A 443 13.13 -10.79 -5.96
CA VAL A 443 12.88 -9.45 -6.51
C VAL A 443 14.11 -8.90 -7.26
N LYS A 444 15.33 -9.14 -6.77
CA LYS A 444 16.58 -8.74 -7.45
C LYS A 444 16.75 -9.37 -8.83
N THR A 445 16.09 -10.49 -9.12
CA THR A 445 16.14 -11.10 -10.46
C THR A 445 15.50 -10.23 -11.53
N GLN A 446 14.59 -9.31 -11.17
CA GLN A 446 13.77 -8.54 -12.12
C GLN A 446 12.92 -9.44 -13.06
N HIS A 447 12.66 -10.68 -12.66
CA HIS A 447 11.90 -11.67 -13.44
C HIS A 447 10.68 -12.23 -12.69
N ALA A 448 10.33 -11.66 -11.54
CA ALA A 448 9.09 -11.99 -10.86
C ALA A 448 7.89 -11.48 -11.69
N LEU A 449 7.00 -12.40 -12.05
CA LEU A 449 5.72 -12.09 -12.69
C LEU A 449 4.66 -12.05 -11.58
N GLY A 450 4.29 -10.85 -11.13
CA GLY A 450 3.43 -10.64 -9.96
C GLY A 450 4.19 -10.24 -8.69
N LYS A 451 3.54 -10.40 -7.54
CA LYS A 451 4.01 -9.94 -6.23
C LYS A 451 4.81 -11.01 -5.50
N VAL A 452 5.88 -10.59 -4.82
CA VAL A 452 6.65 -11.42 -3.90
C VAL A 452 6.23 -11.07 -2.48
N LEU A 453 5.63 -12.02 -1.79
CA LEU A 453 5.08 -11.84 -0.46
C LEU A 453 5.87 -12.59 0.60
N ILE A 454 5.71 -12.15 1.83
CA ILE A 454 6.18 -12.84 3.02
C ILE A 454 4.98 -13.04 3.95
N GLU A 455 4.78 -14.27 4.39
CA GLU A 455 3.86 -14.59 5.48
C GLU A 455 4.51 -14.18 6.80
N CYS A 456 3.81 -13.35 7.57
CA CYS A 456 4.33 -12.87 8.84
C CYS A 456 4.14 -13.93 9.93
N GLU A 457 5.18 -14.14 10.73
CA GLU A 457 5.14 -15.07 11.84
C GLU A 457 4.70 -14.35 13.11
N ASP A 458 3.82 -15.00 13.88
CA ASP A 458 3.37 -14.50 15.17
C ASP A 458 4.49 -14.47 16.22
N PHE A 459 4.25 -13.72 17.32
CA PHE A 459 5.17 -13.64 18.46
C PHE A 459 5.06 -14.87 19.37
#